data_AF-A0A2E4KCV3-F1
#
_entry.id   AF-A0A2E4KCV3-F1
#
_cell.length_a   1.000
_cell.length_b   1.000
_cell.length_c   1.000
_cell.angle_alpha   90.00
_cell.angle_beta   90.00
_cell.angle_gamma   90.00
#
_symmetry.space_group_name_H-M   'P 1'
#
loop_
_entity.id
_entity.type
_entity.pdbx_description
1 polymer ?
#
loop_
_entity_poly.entity_id
_entity_poly.type
_entity_poly.pdbx_seq_one_letter_code
_entity_poly.pdbx_strand_id
1 'polypeptide(L)' 'MDQEERNEVLMWIGRHPKCTVEDVIEETGIDKHELYELMKLHKFVLKNRTKSTQNRSRRIGHWER' A
#
# COMPACT_ATOMS: atom_id res chain seq x y z
N MET A 1 -8.55 -14.02 10.58
CA MET A 1 -7.66 -14.55 9.53
C MET A 1 -6.77 -15.66 10.07
N ASP A 2 -6.83 -16.81 9.43
CA ASP A 2 -6.00 -17.97 9.72
C ASP A 2 -4.56 -17.81 9.21
N GLN A 3 -3.63 -18.63 9.69
CA GLN A 3 -2.22 -18.55 9.29
C GLN A 3 -2.03 -18.85 7.79
N GLU A 4 -2.90 -19.69 7.22
CA GLU A 4 -2.87 -20.06 5.81
C GLU A 4 -3.24 -18.88 4.91
N GLU A 5 -4.35 -18.20 5.22
CA GLU A 5 -4.78 -16.98 4.52
C GLU A 5 -3.70 -15.88 4.55
N ARG A 6 -3.05 -15.67 5.70
CA ARG A 6 -1.94 -14.70 5.83
C ARG A 6 -0.81 -15.01 4.86
N ASN A 7 -0.44 -16.30 4.76
CA ASN A 7 0.62 -16.73 3.88
C ASN A 7 0.24 -16.55 2.42
N GLU A 8 -1.01 -16.83 2.03
CA GLU A 8 -1.50 -16.59 0.67
C GLU A 8 -1.41 -15.12 0.28
N VAL A 9 -1.86 -14.22 1.16
CA VAL A 9 -1.77 -12.75 0.95
C VAL A 9 -0.32 -12.32 0.76
N LEU A 10 0.59 -12.78 1.62
CA LEU A 10 2.02 -12.47 1.52
C LEU A 10 2.65 -13.01 0.23
N MET A 11 2.30 -14.23 -0.17
CA MET A 11 2.76 -14.80 -1.43
C MET A 11 2.24 -14.01 -2.64
N TRP A 12 0.99 -13.59 -2.60
CA TRP A 12 0.38 -12.78 -3.67
C TRP A 12 1.08 -11.43 -3.81
N ILE A 13 1.34 -10.74 -2.68
CA ILE A 13 2.11 -9.48 -2.64
C ILE A 13 3.52 -9.68 -3.21
N GLY A 14 4.19 -10.78 -2.83
CA GLY A 14 5.52 -11.11 -3.35
C GLY A 14 5.56 -11.34 -4.86
N ARG A 15 4.48 -11.87 -5.46
CA ARG A 15 4.34 -12.05 -6.91
C ARG A 15 4.04 -10.74 -7.64
N HIS A 16 3.46 -9.75 -6.97
CA HIS A 16 3.05 -8.46 -7.56
C HIS A 16 3.76 -7.28 -6.88
N PRO A 17 5.06 -7.04 -7.13
CA PRO A 17 5.83 -6.01 -6.42
C PRO A 17 5.37 -4.56 -6.65
N LYS A 18 4.43 -4.35 -7.58
CA LYS A 18 3.85 -3.04 -7.91
C LYS A 18 2.38 -2.91 -7.47
N CYS A 19 1.85 -3.91 -6.75
CA CYS A 19 0.48 -3.85 -6.25
C CYS A 19 0.31 -2.71 -5.24
N THR A 20 -0.91 -2.21 -5.17
CA THR A 20 -1.33 -1.23 -4.18
C THR A 20 -2.11 -1.90 -3.05
N VAL A 21 -2.31 -1.16 -1.96
CA VAL A 21 -3.17 -1.59 -0.85
C VAL A 21 -4.55 -1.99 -1.38
N GLU A 22 -5.09 -1.20 -2.30
CA GLU A 22 -6.38 -1.45 -2.94
C GLU A 22 -6.38 -2.75 -3.76
N ASP A 23 -5.35 -3.00 -4.57
CA ASP A 23 -5.29 -4.23 -5.38
C ASP A 23 -5.25 -5.49 -4.49
N VAL A 24 -4.55 -5.44 -3.36
CA VAL A 24 -4.52 -6.56 -2.40
C VAL A 24 -5.91 -6.79 -1.80
N ILE A 25 -6.60 -5.72 -1.38
CA ILE A 25 -7.93 -5.82 -0.80
C ILE A 25 -8.94 -6.37 -1.82
N GLU A 26 -8.87 -5.91 -3.08
CA GLU A 26 -9.76 -6.36 -4.16
C GLU A 26 -9.54 -7.84 -4.52
N GLU A 27 -8.29 -8.30 -4.54
CA GLU A 27 -7.94 -9.65 -4.98
C GLU A 27 -8.03 -10.70 -3.87
N THR A 28 -7.61 -10.35 -2.65
CA THR A 28 -7.58 -11.30 -1.53
C THR A 28 -8.79 -11.15 -0.61
N GLY A 29 -9.58 -10.07 -0.74
CA GLY A 29 -10.73 -9.81 0.13
C GLY A 29 -10.37 -9.49 1.59
N ILE A 30 -9.08 -9.25 1.88
CA ILE A 30 -8.61 -8.96 3.25
C ILE A 30 -9.12 -7.61 3.71
N ASP A 31 -9.48 -7.49 5.00
CA ASP A 31 -9.84 -6.19 5.56
C ASP A 31 -8.63 -5.24 5.60
N LYS A 32 -8.89 -3.96 5.38
CA LYS A 32 -7.85 -2.93 5.37
C LYS A 32 -7.09 -2.85 6.70
N HIS A 33 -7.78 -3.02 7.83
CA HIS A 33 -7.15 -3.02 9.15
C HIS A 33 -6.19 -4.21 9.30
N GLU A 34 -6.65 -5.40 8.93
CA GLU A 34 -5.84 -6.63 8.99
C GLU A 34 -4.61 -6.54 8.07
N LEU A 35 -4.75 -5.96 6.88
CA LEU A 35 -3.62 -5.72 5.98
C LEU A 35 -2.59 -4.77 6.60
N TYR A 36 -3.01 -3.71 7.30
CA TYR A 36 -2.07 -2.84 8.01
C TYR A 36 -1.35 -3.54 9.16
N GLU A 37 -2.04 -4.41 9.90
CA GLU A 37 -1.38 -5.22 10.94
C GLU A 37 -0.34 -6.17 10.33
N LEU A 38 -0.67 -6.81 9.21
CA LEU A 38 0.23 -7.69 8.46
C LEU A 38 1.48 -6.93 7.97
N MET A 39 1.27 -5.73 7.40
CA MET A 39 2.35 -4.84 6.96
C MET A 39 3.27 -4.46 8.13
N LYS A 40 2.70 -4.14 9.29
CA LYS A 40 3.45 -3.79 10.51
C LYS A 40 4.25 -4.97 11.05
N LEU A 41 3.65 -6.16 11.05
CA LEU A 41 4.28 -7.40 11.53
C LEU A 41 5.50 -7.76 10.67
N HIS A 42 5.37 -7.67 9.34
CA HIS A 42 6.40 -8.06 8.38
C HIS A 42 7.30 -6.90 7.92
N LYS A 43 7.10 -5.68 8.46
CA LYS A 43 7.90 -4.48 8.19
C LYS A 43 7.99 -4.10 6.70
N PHE A 44 6.88 -4.20 5.96
CA PHE A 44 6.81 -3.72 4.57
C PHE A 44 5.73 -2.65 4.40
N VAL A 45 5.85 -1.86 3.33
CA VAL A 45 4.92 -0.77 3.04
C VAL A 45 4.44 -0.88 1.59
N LEU A 46 3.14 -1.10 1.41
CA LEU A 46 2.46 -0.99 0.13
C LEU A 46 2.09 0.47 -0.12
N LYS A 47 2.11 0.87 -1.39
CA LYS A 47 1.63 2.19 -1.79
C LYS A 47 0.12 2.14 -1.91
N ASN A 48 -0.55 3.20 -1.48
CA ASN A 48 -1.94 3.39 -1.86
C ASN A 48 -1.99 3.77 -3.34
N ARG A 49 -3.09 3.43 -4.02
CA ARG A 49 -3.36 3.93 -5.36
C ARG A 49 -3.39 5.45 -5.27
N THR A 50 -2.38 6.10 -5.84
CA THR A 50 -2.32 7.57 -5.85
C THR A 50 -3.56 8.06 -6.59
N LYS A 51 -4.57 8.55 -5.86
CA LYS A 51 -5.59 9.43 -6.44
C LYS A 51 -4.80 10.56 -7.06
N SER A 52 -4.79 10.64 -8.40
CA SER A 52 -3.98 11.60 -9.14
C SER A 52 -4.14 12.95 -8.45
N THR A 53 -3.11 13.38 -7.72
CA THR A 53 -3.17 14.66 -7.06
C THR A 53 -3.06 15.62 -8.23
N GLN A 54 -4.19 16.20 -8.63
CA GLN A 54 -4.20 17.28 -9.60
C GLN A 54 -3.21 18.32 -9.12
N ASN A 55 -2.05 18.31 -9.77
CA ASN A 55 -1.12 19.39 -10.01
C ASN A 55 -1.33 20.64 -9.14
N ARG A 56 -0.91 20.60 -7.87
CA ARG A 56 -0.63 21.84 -7.12
C ARG A 56 0.88 22.00 -7.04
N SER A 57 1.41 22.47 -8.16
CA SER A 57 2.71 23.13 -8.25
C SER A 57 2.79 24.20 -7.16
N ARG A 58 3.35 23.85 -6.01
CA ARG A 58 3.75 24.83 -5.00
C ARG A 58 5.07 25.41 -5.50
N ARG A 59 4.97 26.46 -6.30
CA ARG A 59 6.08 27.36 -6.66
C ARG A 59 6.91 27.63 -5.41
N ILE A 60 8.13 27.12 -5.42
CA ILE A 60 9.17 27.38 -4.43
C ILE A 60 9.48 28.87 -4.50
N GLY A 61 9.13 29.61 -3.45
CA GLY A 61 9.55 31.00 -3.30
C GLY A 61 11.05 31.03 -3.10
N HIS A 62 11.77 31.62 -4.06
CA HIS A 62 13.13 32.12 -3.93
C HIS A 62 13.23 32.95 -2.65
N TRP A 63 14.06 32.51 -1.70
CA TRP A 63 14.56 33.40 -0.64
C TRP A 63 15.88 33.96 -1.14
N GLU A 64 15.83 35.09 -1.83
CA GLU A 64 17.01 35.96 -1.96
C GLU A 64 17.07 36.85 -0.73
N ARG A 65 18.11 36.67 0.09
CA ARG A 65 18.66 37.76 0.89
C ARG A 65 20.14 37.52 1.15
#